data_AF-A0A2A5FBF1-F1
#
_entry.id   AF-A0A2A5FBF1-F1
#
_cell.length_a   1.000
_cell.length_b   1.000
_cell.length_c   1.000
_cell.angle_alpha   90.00
_cell.angle_beta   90.00
_cell.angle_gamma   90.00
#
_symmetry.space_group_name_H-M   'P 1'
#
loop_
_entity.id
_entity.type
_entity.pdbx_description
1 polymer ?
#
loop_
_entity_poly.entity_id
_entity_poly.type
_entity_poly.pdbx_seq_one_letter_code
_entity_poly.pdbx_strand_id
1 'polypeptide(L)'
;GRRIRVLRVQVIQEQTDGRRLWELYLGTGADITTDPAKAIDILDIPNDGEAATRTFLRDEGPRGERDEALSGRWLGTPPTTVHKIIVEYTEES
;
A
#
# COMPACT_ATOMS: atom_id res chain seq x y z
N GLY A 1 10.15 -12.73 -17.22
CA GLY A 1 8.89 -11.94 -17.35
C GLY A 1 8.83 -11.07 -16.13
N ARG A 2 8.59 -9.77 -16.26
CA ARG A 2 8.99 -8.82 -15.20
C ARG A 2 8.12 -8.98 -13.95
N ARG A 3 8.75 -9.28 -12.82
CA ARG A 3 8.12 -9.30 -11.48
C ARG A 3 8.30 -7.94 -10.84
N ILE A 4 7.33 -7.51 -10.04
CA ILE A 4 7.48 -6.29 -9.25
C ILE A 4 7.90 -6.64 -7.83
N ARG A 5 8.74 -5.80 -7.23
CA ARG A 5 9.07 -5.86 -5.81
C ARG A 5 8.85 -4.52 -5.16
N VAL A 6 8.01 -4.48 -4.13
CA VAL A 6 7.74 -3.26 -3.38
C VAL A 6 8.92 -2.93 -2.47
N LEU A 7 9.43 -1.71 -2.56
CA LEU A 7 10.51 -1.20 -1.73
C LEU A 7 9.98 -0.29 -0.63
N ARG A 8 9.00 0.55 -0.96
CA ARG A 8 8.45 1.51 -0.01
C ARG A 8 7.01 1.85 -0.36
N VAL A 9 6.22 2.06 0.67
CA VAL A 9 4.94 2.75 0.56
C VAL A 9 4.92 3.88 1.58
N GLN A 10 4.43 5.03 1.15
CA GLN A 10 4.19 6.17 2.02
C GLN A 10 2.82 6.74 1.71
N VAL A 11 2.03 6.97 2.75
CA VAL A 11 0.75 7.64 2.64
C VAL A 11 0.75 8.87 3.54
N ILE A 12 0.42 10.01 2.95
CA ILE A 12 0.46 11.33 3.59
C ILE A 12 -0.94 11.90 3.56
N GLN A 13 -1.40 12.35 4.72
CA GLN A 13 -2.66 13.04 4.85
C GLN A 13 -2.42 14.55 4.71
N GLU A 14 -2.67 15.11 3.53
CA GLU A 14 -2.39 16.52 3.25
C GLU A 14 -3.39 17.46 3.95
N GLN A 15 -4.57 16.93 4.29
CA GLN A 15 -5.62 17.64 5.02
C GLN A 15 -6.23 16.72 6.09
N THR A 16 -6.46 17.28 7.28
CA THR A 16 -7.12 16.61 8.41
C THR A 16 -8.44 15.95 8.01
N ASP A 17 -8.59 14.69 8.36
CA ASP A 17 -9.70 13.78 7.99
C ASP A 17 -9.83 12.63 8.99
N GLY A 18 -9.25 12.80 10.19
CA GLY A 18 -9.16 11.78 11.22
C GLY A 18 -8.08 10.74 10.95
N ARG A 19 -7.94 9.82 11.90
CA ARG A 19 -7.06 8.64 11.78
C ARG A 19 -7.65 7.66 10.77
N ARG A 20 -6.83 7.16 9.84
CA ARG A 20 -7.26 6.26 8.76
C ARG A 20 -6.41 4.99 8.74
N LEU A 21 -6.95 3.94 8.15
CA LEU A 21 -6.19 2.73 7.84
C LEU A 21 -6.19 2.53 6.33
N TRP A 22 -5.01 2.23 5.78
CA TRP A 22 -4.83 1.99 4.36
C TRP A 22 -4.16 0.64 4.10
N GLU A 23 -4.85 -0.22 3.37
CA GLU A 23 -4.38 -1.54 2.98
C GLU A 23 -3.55 -1.45 1.71
N LEU A 24 -2.44 -2.20 1.69
CA LEU A 24 -1.64 -2.49 0.51
C LEU A 24 -1.67 -4.00 0.27
N TYR A 25 -1.97 -4.40 -0.96
CA TYR A 25 -1.99 -5.80 -1.36
C TYR A 25 -1.54 -5.98 -2.82
N LEU A 26 -1.09 -7.18 -3.15
CA LEU A 26 -0.54 -7.51 -4.47
C LEU A 26 -1.23 -8.73 -5.05
N GLY A 27 -2.17 -8.55 -5.98
CA GLY A 27 -2.94 -9.67 -6.52
C GLY A 27 -4.05 -9.27 -7.49
N THR A 28 -4.83 -10.25 -7.91
CA THR A 28 -6.00 -10.08 -8.79
C THR A 28 -7.33 -9.90 -8.03
N GLY A 29 -7.29 -9.97 -6.69
CA GLY A 29 -8.42 -9.77 -5.78
C GLY A 29 -8.72 -8.31 -5.46
N ALA A 30 -9.71 -8.07 -4.58
CA ALA A 30 -10.21 -6.73 -4.23
C ALA A 30 -9.67 -6.18 -2.90
N ASP A 31 -9.27 -7.06 -1.98
CA ASP A 31 -8.73 -6.70 -0.66
C ASP A 31 -8.04 -7.88 0.03
N ILE A 32 -7.41 -7.59 1.18
CA ILE A 32 -6.67 -8.55 2.00
C ILE A 32 -7.54 -9.69 2.56
N THR A 33 -8.85 -9.48 2.71
CA THR A 33 -9.75 -10.48 3.28
C THR A 33 -10.11 -11.56 2.27
N THR A 34 -10.11 -11.19 0.99
CA THR A 34 -10.39 -12.12 -0.12
C THR A 34 -9.20 -13.01 -0.47
N ASP A 35 -7.97 -12.52 -0.30
CA ASP A 35 -6.74 -13.31 -0.49
C ASP A 35 -5.63 -12.88 0.50
N PRO A 36 -5.65 -13.40 1.73
CA PRO A 36 -4.69 -13.02 2.77
C PRO A 36 -3.24 -13.37 2.43
N ALA A 37 -3.01 -14.34 1.55
CA ALA A 37 -1.65 -14.72 1.15
C ALA A 37 -0.98 -13.64 0.28
N LYS A 38 -1.78 -12.72 -0.27
CA LYS A 38 -1.38 -11.59 -1.11
C LYS A 38 -1.34 -10.25 -0.36
N ALA A 39 -1.60 -10.28 0.94
CA ALA A 39 -1.43 -9.16 1.85
C ALA A 39 0.00 -8.62 1.82
N ILE A 40 0.16 -7.31 1.73
CA ILE A 40 1.45 -6.68 2.01
C ILE A 40 1.44 -6.07 3.41
N ASP A 41 0.54 -5.11 3.66
CA ASP A 41 0.53 -4.37 4.93
C ASP A 41 -0.78 -3.61 5.13
N ILE A 42 -1.02 -3.19 6.37
CA ILE A 42 -2.06 -2.22 6.72
C ILE A 42 -1.39 -1.06 7.44
N LEU A 43 -1.39 0.10 6.80
CA LEU A 43 -0.76 1.31 7.33
C LEU A 43 -1.76 2.07 8.19
N ASP A 44 -1.36 2.34 9.43
CA ASP A 44 -2.05 3.23 10.35
C ASP A 44 -1.64 4.67 10.06
N ILE A 45 -2.55 5.43 9.47
CA ILE A 45 -2.31 6.82 9.07
C ILE A 45 -2.71 7.74 10.21
N PRO A 46 -1.74 8.43 10.81
CA PRO A 46 -2.00 9.43 11.83
C PRO A 46 -2.80 10.61 11.25
N ASN A 47 -3.57 11.27 12.10
CA ASN A 47 -4.26 12.50 11.72
C ASN A 47 -3.24 13.65 11.58
N ASP A 48 -3.58 14.68 10.80
CA ASP A 48 -2.89 15.98 10.75
C ASP A 48 -1.49 16.00 10.12
N GLY A 49 -1.37 15.88 8.79
CA GLY A 49 -0.14 16.21 8.06
C GLY A 49 1.02 15.21 8.23
N GLU A 50 0.87 14.26 9.15
CA GLU A 50 1.81 13.19 9.38
C GLU A 50 1.70 12.09 8.31
N ALA A 51 2.78 11.33 8.13
CA ALA A 51 2.90 10.32 7.09
C ALA A 51 3.09 8.94 7.70
N ALA A 52 2.34 7.95 7.22
CA ALA A 52 2.61 6.55 7.48
C ALA A 52 3.56 6.03 6.38
N THR A 53 4.70 5.45 6.78
CA THR A 53 5.68 4.89 5.83
C THR A 53 6.02 3.46 6.21
N ARG A 54 5.97 2.56 5.22
CA ARG A 54 6.55 1.22 5.29
C ARG A 54 7.69 1.12 4.29
N THR A 55 8.84 0.68 4.75
CA THR A 55 10.02 0.43 3.90
C THR A 55 10.43 -1.02 4.04
N PHE A 56 10.75 -1.65 2.92
CA PHE A 56 11.30 -3.00 2.85
C PHE A 56 12.76 -2.91 2.40
N LEU A 57 13.60 -3.82 2.92
CA LEU A 57 14.92 -4.00 2.35
C LEU A 57 14.80 -4.48 0.90
N ARG A 58 15.76 -4.11 0.06
CA ARG A 58 15.75 -4.41 -1.38
C ARG A 58 15.45 -5.87 -1.69
N ASP A 59 15.97 -6.80 -0.89
CA ASP A 59 15.82 -8.24 -1.12
C ASP A 59 14.73 -8.90 -0.28
N GLU A 60 14.01 -8.12 0.54
CA GLU A 60 12.97 -8.58 1.46
C GLU A 60 11.57 -8.03 1.11
N GLY A 61 11.50 -7.11 0.15
CA GLY A 61 10.23 -6.57 -0.35
C GLY A 61 9.27 -7.65 -0.85
N PRO A 62 7.95 -7.53 -0.59
CA PRO A 62 6.92 -8.37 -1.19
C PRO A 62 7.03 -8.38 -2.71
N ARG A 63 6.87 -9.56 -3.30
CA ARG A 63 7.00 -9.79 -4.74
C ARG A 63 5.65 -10.08 -5.35
N GLY A 64 5.39 -9.47 -6.49
CA GLY A 64 4.22 -9.72 -7.31
C GLY A 64 4.56 -10.58 -8.51
N GLU A 65 3.59 -11.38 -8.94
CA GLU A 65 3.68 -12.03 -10.25
C GLU A 65 3.45 -11.02 -11.38
N ARG A 66 3.82 -11.44 -12.60
CA ARG A 66 3.90 -10.58 -13.79
C ARG A 66 2.65 -9.73 -14.06
N ASP A 67 1.47 -10.31 -13.86
CA ASP A 67 0.19 -9.71 -14.22
C ASP A 67 -0.64 -9.34 -12.97
N GLU A 68 -0.03 -9.33 -11.79
CA GLU A 68 -0.69 -8.95 -10.55
C GLU A 68 -0.71 -7.43 -10.38
N ALA A 69 -1.86 -6.89 -9.97
CA ALA A 69 -1.99 -5.48 -9.65
C ALA A 69 -1.44 -5.21 -8.25
N LEU A 70 -0.67 -4.13 -8.12
CA LEU A 70 -0.35 -3.54 -6.83
C LEU A 70 -1.44 -2.52 -6.49
N SER A 71 -2.22 -2.84 -5.46
CA SER A 71 -3.47 -2.15 -5.17
C SER A 71 -3.51 -1.63 -3.74
N GLY A 72 -4.14 -0.48 -3.58
CA GLY A 72 -4.29 0.19 -2.30
C GLY A 72 -5.75 0.55 -2.02
N ARG A 73 -6.19 0.35 -0.78
CA ARG A 73 -7.59 0.58 -0.40
C ARG A 73 -7.71 1.20 0.99
N TRP A 74 -8.66 2.11 1.15
CA TRP A 74 -9.07 2.62 2.45
C TRP A 74 -9.97 1.63 3.18
N LEU A 75 -9.66 1.35 4.43
CA LEU A 75 -10.51 0.54 5.29
C LEU A 75 -11.67 1.34 5.87
N GLY A 76 -12.86 0.73 5.85
CA GLY A 76 -14.08 1.34 6.36
C GLY A 76 -14.56 2.51 5.50
N THR A 77 -14.89 3.63 6.13
CA THR A 77 -15.35 4.83 5.44
C THR A 77 -14.19 5.49 4.69
N PRO A 78 -14.30 5.69 3.36
CA PRO A 78 -13.28 6.38 2.59
C PRO A 78 -13.00 7.79 3.12
N PRO A 79 -11.77 8.28 2.98
CA PRO A 79 -11.45 9.64 3.39
C PRO A 79 -12.23 10.67 2.58
N THR A 80 -12.57 11.79 3.21
CA THR A 80 -13.29 12.90 2.56
C THR A 80 -12.34 13.97 2.02
N THR A 81 -11.06 13.89 2.37
CA THR A 81 -10.01 14.80 1.94
C THR A 81 -8.92 14.11 1.11
N VAL A 82 -8.05 14.94 0.52
CA VAL A 82 -6.96 14.49 -0.33
C VAL A 82 -5.85 13.82 0.50
N HIS A 83 -5.40 12.67 0.02
CA HIS A 83 -4.26 11.94 0.53
C HIS A 83 -3.28 11.68 -0.61
N LYS A 84 -1.98 11.82 -0.31
CA LYS A 84 -0.91 11.52 -1.26
C LYS A 84 -0.33 10.14 -0.96
N ILE A 85 -0.38 9.26 -1.96
CA ILE A 85 0.15 7.90 -1.88
C ILE A 85 1.37 7.82 -2.79
N ILE A 86 2.50 7.38 -2.23
CA ILE A 86 3.76 7.17 -2.95
C ILE A 86 4.14 5.70 -2.80
N VAL A 87 4.33 5.02 -3.93
CA VAL A 87 4.72 3.62 -3.97
C VAL A 87 6.01 3.50 -4.78
N GLU A 88 7.07 3.00 -4.16
CA GLU A 88 8.35 2.74 -4.80
C GLU A 88 8.52 1.23 -4.97
N TYR A 89 8.86 0.80 -6.19
CA TYR A 89 9.06 -0.61 -6.53
C TYR A 89 10.19 -0.77 -7.56
N THR A 90 10.72 -1.99 -7.65
CA THR A 90 11.68 -2.40 -8.70
C THR A 90 11.10 -3.50 -9.56
N GLU A 91 11.42 -3.49 -10.85
CA GLU A 91 11.13 -4.59 -11.77
C GLU A 91 12.31 -5.58 -11.78
N GLU A 92 12.01 -6.86 -11.58
CA GLU A 92 12.95 -7.98 -11.65
C GLU A 92 12.70 -8.78 -12.93
N SER A 93 13.76 -9.14 -13.66
CA SER A 93 13.69 -9.82 -14.96
C SER A 93 13.58 -11.33 -14.90
#